data_AF-A0A845QEK1-F1
#
_entry.id   AF-A0A845QEK1-F1
#
_cell.length_a   1.000
_cell.length_b   1.000
_cell.length_c   1.000
_cell.angle_alpha   90.00
_cell.angle_beta   90.00
_cell.angle_gamma   90.00
#
_symmetry.space_group_name_H-M   'P 1'
#
loop_
_entity.id
_entity.type
_entity.pdbx_description
1 polymer ?
#
loop_
_entity_poly.entity_id
_entity_poly.type
_entity_poly.pdbx_seq_one_letter_code
_entity_poly.pdbx_strand_id
1 'polypeptide(L)'
;MLASSPAPSAEPAAATSDAAPAPLPSRAASPRSWRLLRDRWTASDEKAYEDFITAIGESDCRTTDQCLKHAANVYRGRNPKGVRFYADCADLPYTLRGYFAWMNGLPFAFASAVAPNGYTRDIRYVAAGNRVIEKTAVINQPGQVPADGPLMLQRISNYVSSAMYRYHPEEKRGIAADHYSASVAPQSIRPGTTIYDPNGHLTVVYRVDPDGRIHYIDAHPDNSITRGVYGRKFVRSRPTMGAGFKNWRPLRLVGATRAADGSLVGGRYEYAANSELPDFSVDQYYGNVAPDRSAWNAGGFAFNGQRMDYYDWVRAAVAGRNLVYDPLVETRNMMRSLCDDLTYRVHAVDEAIAAGINRKPQPSRLPQNIYGTSGEWETYSTPSRDARLKTSFMELRDEVARFVALVDDGSDRVTYAGTDIRADLLGVYRAEADACRITYRNSAGAEVNLGFADVKDRLFDLSFDPYHCAERRWGADGAELATCPDGGTKRAWYKAEQRLRNQPERTYDTRMDFTLSQLQAGAPGSGWSSPPDIDVEGLLTPVTSTVPASGTPKEGPEIRADLRETLSR
;
A
#
# COMPACT_ATOMS: atom_id res chain seq x y z
N MET A 1 -37.42 73.70 22.27
CA MET A 1 -36.82 74.72 23.15
C MET A 1 -36.49 74.07 24.48
N LEU A 2 -35.21 74.17 24.87
CA LEU A 2 -34.66 74.27 26.23
C LEU A 2 -35.14 73.33 27.35
N ALA A 3 -34.23 72.43 27.71
CA ALA A 3 -33.76 72.01 29.04
C ALA A 3 -34.54 72.45 30.30
N SER A 4 -34.68 71.51 31.24
CA SER A 4 -34.20 71.65 32.64
C SER A 4 -34.38 70.34 33.44
N SER A 5 -33.43 70.07 34.32
CA SER A 5 -33.39 69.08 35.41
C SER A 5 -32.90 69.81 36.68
N PRO A 6 -32.86 69.23 37.90
CA PRO A 6 -33.63 68.16 38.56
C PRO A 6 -34.03 68.56 40.03
N ALA A 7 -34.68 67.66 40.79
CA ALA A 7 -34.47 67.44 42.24
C ALA A 7 -35.37 66.31 42.82
N PRO A 8 -34.98 65.66 43.94
CA PRO A 8 -35.25 64.25 44.23
C PRO A 8 -36.20 64.03 45.44
N SER A 9 -36.55 62.76 45.75
CA SER A 9 -36.74 62.23 47.13
C SER A 9 -37.02 60.70 47.20
N ALA A 10 -36.14 60.04 47.97
CA ALA A 10 -36.33 58.94 48.95
C ALA A 10 -36.96 57.56 48.60
N GLU A 11 -36.22 56.51 49.01
CA GLU A 11 -36.47 55.05 48.94
C GLU A 11 -37.63 54.54 49.84
N PRO A 12 -38.01 53.25 49.73
CA PRO A 12 -37.37 52.26 50.61
C PRO A 12 -37.04 50.87 50.00
N ALA A 13 -36.03 50.25 50.62
CA ALA A 13 -35.59 48.84 50.65
C ALA A 13 -36.74 47.81 50.85
N ALA A 14 -36.63 46.50 50.61
CA ALA A 14 -35.66 45.57 50.03
C ALA A 14 -36.40 44.22 49.85
N ALA A 15 -35.98 43.37 48.90
CA ALA A 15 -36.17 41.92 49.01
C ALA A 15 -35.04 41.20 48.26
N THR A 16 -34.27 40.44 49.02
CA THR A 16 -33.15 39.60 48.60
C THR A 16 -33.64 38.34 47.89
N SER A 17 -33.04 38.00 46.74
CA SER A 17 -33.02 36.62 46.24
C SER A 17 -31.62 36.26 45.74
N ASP A 18 -30.76 35.89 46.67
CA ASP A 18 -29.54 35.14 46.38
C ASP A 18 -29.93 33.68 46.12
N ALA A 19 -30.14 33.34 44.86
CA ALA A 19 -30.15 31.96 44.40
C ALA A 19 -29.36 31.92 43.09
N ALA A 20 -28.09 31.53 43.19
CA ALA A 20 -27.28 31.22 42.02
C ALA A 20 -28.02 30.16 41.17
N PRO A 21 -28.15 30.33 39.85
CA PRO A 21 -28.79 29.34 39.00
C PRO A 21 -28.00 28.02 39.12
N ALA A 22 -28.73 26.92 39.35
CA ALA A 22 -28.14 25.58 39.39
C ALA A 22 -27.29 25.34 38.13
N PRO A 23 -26.10 24.71 38.25
CA PRO A 23 -25.28 24.41 37.09
C PRO A 23 -26.07 23.56 36.12
N LEU A 24 -26.17 24.01 34.87
CA LEU A 24 -26.78 23.23 33.79
C LEU A 24 -26.13 21.85 33.75
N PRO A 25 -26.90 20.76 33.59
CA PRO A 25 -26.34 19.43 33.49
C PRO A 25 -25.33 19.39 32.33
N SER A 26 -24.13 18.84 32.59
CA SER A 26 -23.10 18.68 31.58
C SER A 26 -23.69 17.93 30.39
N ARG A 27 -23.83 18.62 29.26
CA ARG A 27 -24.33 18.03 28.02
C ARG A 27 -23.49 16.79 27.72
N ALA A 28 -24.09 15.60 27.74
CA ALA A 28 -23.37 14.37 27.43
C ALA A 28 -22.61 14.56 26.12
N ALA A 29 -21.31 14.27 26.14
CA ALA A 29 -20.43 14.56 25.00
C ALA A 29 -20.97 13.85 23.75
N SER A 30 -21.12 14.61 22.66
CA SER A 30 -21.58 14.06 21.38
C SER A 30 -20.66 12.90 20.99
N PRO A 31 -21.20 11.77 20.48
CA PRO A 31 -20.37 10.67 20.00
C PRO A 31 -19.45 11.10 18.87
N ARG A 32 -19.71 12.26 18.24
CA ARG A 32 -18.88 12.88 17.21
C ARG A 32 -17.66 13.65 17.75
N SER A 33 -17.68 14.06 19.01
CA SER A 33 -16.66 14.94 19.58
C SER A 33 -15.35 14.21 19.84
N TRP A 34 -14.24 14.80 19.40
CA TRP A 34 -12.87 14.37 19.71
C TRP A 34 -12.34 15.19 20.89
N ARG A 35 -12.64 14.69 22.09
CA ARG A 35 -12.12 15.26 23.34
C ARG A 35 -10.73 14.69 23.61
N LEU A 36 -9.76 15.56 23.89
CA LEU A 36 -8.43 15.13 24.31
C LEU A 36 -8.48 14.85 25.81
N LEU A 37 -8.17 13.63 26.22
CA LEU A 37 -8.18 13.20 27.62
C LEU A 37 -6.76 12.96 28.16
N ARG A 38 -5.80 12.77 27.25
CA ARG A 38 -4.40 12.47 27.55
C ARG A 38 -3.48 13.42 26.79
N ASP A 39 -2.32 13.69 27.37
CA ASP A 39 -1.31 14.57 26.78
C ASP A 39 -0.38 13.82 25.81
N ARG A 40 -0.37 12.48 25.82
CA ARG A 40 0.47 11.64 24.96
C ARG A 40 -0.12 10.25 24.79
N TRP A 41 0.43 9.51 23.84
CA TRP A 41 0.25 8.06 23.72
C TRP A 41 1.13 7.35 24.74
N THR A 42 0.58 6.33 25.39
CA THR A 42 1.32 5.44 26.30
C THR A 42 1.68 4.14 25.58
N ALA A 43 2.60 3.35 26.15
CA ALA A 43 2.91 2.02 25.60
C ALA A 43 1.66 1.10 25.53
N SER A 44 0.74 1.21 26.49
CA SER A 44 -0.54 0.49 26.43
C SER A 44 -1.45 0.98 25.30
N ASP A 45 -1.38 2.27 24.93
CA ASP A 45 -2.16 2.81 23.81
C ASP A 45 -1.60 2.34 22.47
N GLU A 46 -0.28 2.31 22.34
CA GLU A 46 0.40 1.71 21.17
C GLU A 46 0.01 0.24 21.03
N LYS A 47 0.04 -0.52 22.13
CA LYS A 47 -0.34 -1.94 22.09
C LYS A 47 -1.82 -2.13 21.72
N ALA A 48 -2.72 -1.35 22.29
CA ALA A 48 -4.14 -1.41 21.94
C ALA A 48 -4.40 -0.98 20.48
N TYR A 49 -3.58 -0.08 19.93
CA TYR A 49 -3.63 0.25 18.50
C TYR A 49 -3.16 -0.91 17.62
N GLU A 50 -2.08 -1.61 18.00
CA GLU A 50 -1.65 -2.82 17.31
C GLU A 50 -2.77 -3.88 17.27
N ASP A 51 -3.42 -4.12 18.41
CA ASP A 51 -4.51 -5.11 18.51
C ASP A 51 -5.72 -4.70 17.64
N PHE A 52 -6.04 -3.40 17.60
CA PHE A 52 -7.07 -2.85 16.72
C PHE A 52 -6.74 -3.07 15.24
N ILE A 53 -5.50 -2.81 14.82
CA ILE A 53 -5.06 -3.01 13.43
C ILE A 53 -5.06 -4.51 13.08
N THR A 54 -4.58 -5.36 13.98
CA THR A 54 -4.59 -6.81 13.82
C THR A 54 -6.02 -7.32 13.60
N ALA A 55 -6.97 -6.91 14.45
CA ALA A 55 -8.36 -7.31 14.33
C ALA A 55 -9.02 -6.86 13.01
N ILE A 56 -8.68 -5.67 12.51
CA ILE A 56 -9.13 -5.22 11.18
C ILE A 56 -8.53 -6.10 10.09
N GLY A 57 -7.22 -6.32 10.11
CA GLY A 57 -6.52 -7.08 9.08
C GLY A 57 -6.94 -8.54 9.01
N GLU A 58 -7.23 -9.18 10.15
CA GLU A 58 -7.68 -10.57 10.24
C GLU A 58 -9.17 -10.75 9.90
N SER A 59 -9.96 -9.67 9.88
CA SER A 59 -11.37 -9.76 9.49
C SER A 59 -11.55 -9.95 7.99
N ASP A 60 -12.78 -10.24 7.56
CA ASP A 60 -13.18 -10.41 6.15
C ASP A 60 -13.70 -9.11 5.51
N CYS A 61 -13.60 -7.96 6.20
CA CYS A 61 -14.05 -6.68 5.69
C CYS A 61 -13.34 -6.29 4.37
N ARG A 62 -14.07 -5.66 3.45
CA ARG A 62 -13.58 -5.37 2.09
C ARG A 62 -13.52 -3.88 1.74
N THR A 63 -13.98 -2.99 2.61
CA THR A 63 -13.83 -1.54 2.44
C THR A 63 -13.51 -0.87 3.77
N THR A 64 -12.92 0.33 3.74
CA THR A 64 -12.63 1.10 4.97
C THR A 64 -13.89 1.30 5.82
N ASP A 65 -15.03 1.59 5.18
CA ASP A 65 -16.32 1.74 5.85
C ASP A 65 -16.79 0.45 6.53
N GLN A 66 -16.70 -0.67 5.80
CA GLN A 66 -17.05 -1.98 6.35
C GLN A 66 -16.13 -2.33 7.51
N CYS A 67 -14.81 -2.15 7.37
CA CYS A 67 -13.84 -2.49 8.41
C CYS A 67 -14.08 -1.70 9.70
N LEU A 68 -14.33 -0.40 9.62
CA LEU A 68 -14.62 0.43 10.79
C LEU A 68 -16.02 0.18 11.40
N LYS A 69 -16.91 -0.54 10.71
CA LYS A 69 -18.22 -0.96 11.23
C LYS A 69 -18.28 -2.46 11.54
N HIS A 70 -17.23 -3.21 11.21
CA HIS A 70 -17.18 -4.66 11.32
C HIS A 70 -17.17 -5.12 12.78
N ALA A 71 -17.63 -6.34 13.05
CA ALA A 71 -17.66 -6.92 14.38
C ALA A 71 -16.28 -6.97 15.05
N ALA A 72 -15.21 -7.10 14.26
CA ALA A 72 -13.82 -7.06 14.72
C ALA A 72 -13.39 -5.70 15.29
N ASN A 73 -14.04 -4.60 14.89
CA ASN A 73 -13.79 -3.30 15.49
C ASN A 73 -14.56 -3.16 16.82
N VAL A 74 -13.81 -3.08 17.92
CA VAL A 74 -14.34 -2.87 19.28
C VAL A 74 -15.08 -1.54 19.44
N TYR A 75 -14.76 -0.54 18.61
CA TYR A 75 -15.38 0.79 18.65
C TYR A 75 -16.61 0.94 17.75
N ARG A 76 -16.97 -0.09 16.95
CA ARG A 76 -18.05 0.01 15.94
C ARG A 76 -19.37 0.59 16.48
N GLY A 77 -19.74 0.24 17.71
CA GLY A 77 -20.98 0.68 18.36
C GLY A 77 -20.99 2.15 18.76
N ARG A 78 -19.82 2.80 18.78
CA ARG A 78 -19.66 4.23 19.08
C ARG A 78 -19.67 5.10 17.82
N ASN A 79 -19.67 4.49 16.64
CA ASN A 79 -19.73 5.23 15.38
C ASN A 79 -21.02 6.06 15.30
N PRO A 80 -20.95 7.37 15.00
CA PRO A 80 -22.14 8.18 14.80
C PRO A 80 -22.97 7.65 13.62
N LYS A 81 -24.30 7.69 13.76
CA LYS A 81 -25.22 7.25 12.70
C LYS A 81 -24.98 8.06 11.41
N GLY A 82 -25.04 7.38 10.27
CA GLY A 82 -24.94 7.99 8.94
C GLY A 82 -23.52 8.35 8.47
N VAL A 83 -22.50 8.18 9.31
CA VAL A 83 -21.10 8.41 8.89
C VAL A 83 -20.66 7.32 7.92
N ARG A 84 -19.98 7.72 6.85
CA ARG A 84 -19.23 6.84 5.96
C ARG A 84 -17.74 7.11 6.12
N PHE A 85 -16.96 6.04 6.15
CA PHE A 85 -15.50 6.14 6.18
C PHE A 85 -14.91 5.79 4.83
N TYR A 86 -13.92 6.57 4.44
CA TYR A 86 -13.21 6.42 3.17
C TYR A 86 -11.71 6.51 3.46
N ALA A 87 -10.94 5.70 2.75
CA ALA A 87 -9.51 5.82 2.65
C ALA A 87 -9.02 5.21 1.33
N ASP A 88 -8.02 5.83 0.72
CA ASP A 88 -7.10 5.23 -0.25
C ASP A 88 -5.80 4.76 0.45
N CYS A 89 -4.81 4.31 -0.33
CA CYS A 89 -3.58 3.78 0.24
C CYS A 89 -2.85 4.78 1.15
N ALA A 90 -2.83 6.07 0.80
CA ALA A 90 -2.00 7.07 1.46
C ALA A 90 -2.61 7.60 2.74
N ASP A 91 -3.94 7.76 2.77
CA ASP A 91 -4.65 8.23 3.96
C ASP A 91 -5.04 7.08 4.92
N LEU A 92 -5.10 5.82 4.49
CA LEU A 92 -5.46 4.67 5.35
C LEU A 92 -4.67 4.62 6.67
N PRO A 93 -3.32 4.74 6.69
CA PRO A 93 -2.59 4.75 7.95
C PRO A 93 -3.07 5.86 8.90
N TYR A 94 -3.26 7.07 8.38
CA TYR A 94 -3.73 8.22 9.16
C TYR A 94 -5.20 8.08 9.58
N THR A 95 -6.06 7.55 8.72
CA THR A 95 -7.48 7.32 9.01
C THR A 95 -7.63 6.31 10.13
N LEU A 96 -6.89 5.20 10.10
CA LEU A 96 -6.93 4.19 11.17
C LEU A 96 -6.34 4.72 12.48
N ARG A 97 -5.18 5.39 12.44
CA ARG A 97 -4.55 5.99 13.63
C ARG A 97 -5.41 7.09 14.23
N GLY A 98 -5.96 7.97 13.40
CA GLY A 98 -6.84 9.06 13.78
C GLY A 98 -8.17 8.57 14.33
N TYR A 99 -8.77 7.53 13.73
CA TYR A 99 -9.99 6.90 14.23
C TYR A 99 -9.76 6.32 15.64
N PHE A 100 -8.68 5.55 15.82
CA PHE A 100 -8.31 5.01 17.11
C PHE A 100 -8.08 6.14 18.13
N ALA A 101 -7.37 7.19 17.73
CA ALA A 101 -7.07 8.33 18.59
C ALA A 101 -8.35 9.07 19.04
N TRP A 102 -9.28 9.28 18.11
CA TRP A 102 -10.59 9.86 18.40
C TRP A 102 -11.38 9.01 19.39
N MET A 103 -11.43 7.70 19.18
CA MET A 103 -12.17 6.79 20.06
C MET A 103 -11.59 6.72 21.47
N ASN A 104 -10.29 6.99 21.64
CA ASN A 104 -9.61 6.91 22.93
C ASN A 104 -9.26 8.29 23.54
N GLY A 105 -9.66 9.39 22.90
CA GLY A 105 -9.36 10.74 23.35
C GLY A 105 -7.86 11.04 23.39
N LEU A 106 -7.11 10.50 22.43
CA LEU A 106 -5.67 10.66 22.30
C LEU A 106 -5.33 11.86 21.41
N PRO A 107 -4.16 12.48 21.64
CA PRO A 107 -3.67 13.54 20.78
C PRO A 107 -3.27 13.02 19.40
N PHE A 108 -3.49 13.84 18.37
CA PHE A 108 -3.23 13.48 16.98
C PHE A 108 -2.97 14.73 16.13
N ALA A 109 -2.02 14.60 15.21
CA ALA A 109 -1.70 15.59 14.19
C ALA A 109 -1.18 14.87 12.93
N PHE A 110 -1.29 15.53 11.79
CA PHE A 110 -0.77 15.04 10.52
C PHE A 110 -0.26 16.19 9.65
N ALA A 111 0.70 15.91 8.78
CA ALA A 111 1.20 16.80 7.76
C ALA A 111 0.08 17.15 6.78
N SER A 112 -0.34 18.42 6.75
CA SER A 112 -1.34 18.95 5.81
C SER A 112 -0.70 19.58 4.57
N ALA A 113 0.60 19.92 4.63
CA ALA A 113 1.34 20.39 3.47
C ALA A 113 2.83 20.03 3.55
N VAL A 114 3.41 19.76 2.38
CA VAL A 114 4.84 19.52 2.20
C VAL A 114 5.40 20.41 1.08
N ALA A 115 6.67 20.76 1.18
CA ALA A 115 7.41 21.44 0.12
C ALA A 115 8.45 20.49 -0.50
N PRO A 116 8.63 20.49 -1.83
CA PRO A 116 9.65 19.69 -2.48
C PRO A 116 11.04 20.21 -2.12
N ASN A 117 11.98 19.28 -1.97
CA ASN A 117 13.41 19.59 -1.89
C ASN A 117 13.97 19.67 -3.31
N GLY A 118 13.66 20.76 -4.02
CA GLY A 118 14.06 20.96 -5.42
C GLY A 118 12.85 21.23 -6.32
N TYR A 119 13.09 21.21 -7.63
CA TYR A 119 12.03 21.44 -8.63
C TYR A 119 11.28 20.14 -8.93
N THR A 120 9.95 20.24 -9.03
CA THR A 120 9.09 19.14 -9.47
C THR A 120 7.82 19.68 -10.12
N ARG A 121 7.17 18.84 -10.92
CA ARG A 121 5.80 19.05 -11.40
C ARG A 121 4.75 18.32 -10.57
N ASP A 122 5.20 17.28 -9.85
CA ASP A 122 4.36 16.52 -8.92
C ASP A 122 5.16 16.25 -7.64
N ILE A 123 4.70 16.80 -6.51
CA ILE A 123 5.34 16.65 -5.20
C ILE A 123 5.28 15.21 -4.68
N ARG A 124 4.41 14.36 -5.26
CA ARG A 124 4.36 12.94 -4.94
C ARG A 124 5.58 12.19 -5.45
N TYR A 125 6.30 12.67 -6.46
CA TYR A 125 7.36 11.92 -7.17
C TYR A 125 8.77 12.57 -7.14
N VAL A 126 9.05 13.45 -6.16
CA VAL A 126 10.31 14.21 -6.08
C VAL A 126 11.52 13.33 -5.75
N ALA A 127 12.57 13.37 -6.57
CA ALA A 127 13.77 12.57 -6.37
C ALA A 127 14.53 12.88 -5.06
N ALA A 128 14.61 14.16 -4.70
CA ALA A 128 15.25 14.64 -3.47
C ALA A 128 14.31 14.67 -2.25
N GLY A 129 13.10 14.13 -2.39
CA GLY A 129 12.09 14.10 -1.34
C GLY A 129 11.48 15.46 -1.03
N ASN A 130 10.72 15.48 0.04
CA ASN A 130 9.95 16.61 0.54
C ASN A 130 10.33 16.92 1.99
N ARG A 131 9.89 18.08 2.47
CA ARG A 131 9.90 18.46 3.89
C ARG A 131 8.52 18.93 4.31
N VAL A 132 8.11 18.63 5.54
CA VAL A 132 6.82 19.08 6.08
C VAL A 132 6.89 20.57 6.37
N ILE A 133 5.91 21.33 5.90
CA ILE A 133 5.82 22.78 6.11
C ILE A 133 4.59 23.18 6.91
N GLU A 134 3.59 22.32 6.98
CA GLU A 134 2.36 22.56 7.74
C GLU A 134 1.82 21.27 8.34
N LYS A 135 1.20 21.37 9.51
CA LYS A 135 0.46 20.28 10.15
C LYS A 135 -0.92 20.74 10.57
N THR A 136 -1.91 19.89 10.33
CA THR A 136 -3.21 19.98 10.98
C THR A 136 -3.18 19.16 12.27
N ALA A 137 -3.70 19.73 13.34
CA ALA A 137 -3.60 19.20 14.69
C ALA A 137 -4.97 19.21 15.36
N VAL A 138 -5.31 18.14 16.08
CA VAL A 138 -6.47 18.15 16.98
C VAL A 138 -6.05 18.90 18.25
N ILE A 139 -6.46 20.16 18.37
CA ILE A 139 -6.29 20.98 19.58
C ILE A 139 -7.61 21.68 19.86
N ASN A 140 -8.24 21.36 20.99
CA ASN A 140 -9.49 22.00 21.40
C ASN A 140 -9.18 23.30 22.16
N GLN A 141 -9.90 24.39 21.88
CA GLN A 141 -9.70 25.65 22.61
C GLN A 141 -10.68 25.78 23.79
N PRO A 142 -10.30 26.49 24.87
CA PRO A 142 -11.21 26.76 25.98
C PRO A 142 -12.51 27.43 25.50
N GLY A 143 -13.66 26.92 25.95
CA GLY A 143 -14.98 27.46 25.60
C GLY A 143 -15.48 27.15 24.19
N GLN A 144 -14.71 26.42 23.37
CA GLN A 144 -15.13 25.99 22.03
C GLN A 144 -15.65 24.55 22.02
N VAL A 145 -16.49 24.24 21.03
CA VAL A 145 -16.93 22.85 20.78
C VAL A 145 -15.70 22.03 20.37
N PRO A 146 -15.48 20.83 20.95
CA PRO A 146 -14.39 19.97 20.54
C PRO A 146 -14.44 19.63 19.04
N ALA A 147 -13.28 19.33 18.46
CA ALA A 147 -13.17 18.91 17.07
C ALA A 147 -14.14 17.76 16.74
N ASP A 148 -14.75 17.80 15.56
CA ASP A 148 -15.62 16.73 15.08
C ASP A 148 -14.76 15.61 14.46
N GLY A 149 -14.79 14.43 15.07
CA GLY A 149 -13.97 13.28 14.68
C GLY A 149 -14.19 12.86 13.22
N PRO A 150 -15.44 12.58 12.78
CA PRO A 150 -15.70 12.25 11.38
C PRO A 150 -15.24 13.33 10.40
N LEU A 151 -15.43 14.62 10.73
CA LEU A 151 -14.94 15.71 9.89
C LEU A 151 -13.41 15.76 9.85
N MET A 152 -12.74 15.47 10.96
CA MET A 152 -11.27 15.38 10.99
C MET A 152 -10.77 14.22 10.12
N LEU A 153 -11.41 13.05 10.19
CA LEU A 153 -11.06 11.92 9.32
C LEU A 153 -11.29 12.26 7.84
N GLN A 154 -12.39 12.95 7.51
CA GLN A 154 -12.61 13.43 6.14
C GLN A 154 -11.53 14.42 5.68
N ARG A 155 -11.03 15.29 6.58
CA ARG A 155 -9.92 16.19 6.25
C ARG A 155 -8.64 15.42 5.93
N ILE A 156 -8.35 14.33 6.63
CA ILE A 156 -7.18 13.49 6.32
C ILE A 156 -7.22 13.07 4.84
N SER A 157 -8.34 12.51 4.38
CA SER A 157 -8.51 12.10 2.97
C SER A 157 -8.39 13.22 1.96
N ASN A 158 -8.67 14.47 2.35
CA ASN A 158 -8.57 15.63 1.46
C ASN A 158 -7.15 16.22 1.38
N TYR A 159 -6.31 15.99 2.39
CA TYR A 159 -4.98 16.61 2.48
C TYR A 159 -3.86 15.60 2.26
N VAL A 160 -3.96 14.40 2.80
CA VAL A 160 -2.88 13.42 2.79
C VAL A 160 -2.71 12.82 1.40
N SER A 161 -1.46 12.71 0.97
CA SER A 161 -1.05 11.94 -0.21
C SER A 161 0.29 11.26 0.07
N SER A 162 0.75 10.43 -0.86
CA SER A 162 2.06 9.78 -0.79
C SER A 162 3.23 10.78 -0.65
N ALA A 163 3.05 12.05 -1.05
CA ALA A 163 4.03 13.12 -0.87
C ALA A 163 4.43 13.33 0.61
N MET A 164 3.53 13.08 1.56
CA MET A 164 3.74 13.27 3.00
C MET A 164 4.70 12.24 3.60
N TYR A 165 4.93 11.13 2.90
CA TYR A 165 5.82 10.03 3.31
C TYR A 165 7.19 10.10 2.64
N ARG A 166 7.30 10.91 1.57
CA ARG A 166 8.47 11.02 0.70
C ARG A 166 9.51 11.98 1.27
N TYR A 167 10.23 11.59 2.31
CA TYR A 167 11.25 12.42 2.94
C TYR A 167 12.46 11.61 3.36
N HIS A 168 13.62 12.27 3.43
CA HIS A 168 14.85 11.65 3.94
C HIS A 168 14.66 11.21 5.40
N PRO A 169 15.11 10.02 5.83
CA PRO A 169 14.90 9.51 7.20
C PRO A 169 15.49 10.42 8.30
N GLU A 170 16.47 11.25 7.92
CA GLU A 170 17.14 12.23 8.77
C GLU A 170 16.84 13.69 8.34
N GLU A 171 15.73 13.95 7.64
CA GLU A 171 15.31 15.32 7.29
C GLU A 171 15.14 16.18 8.55
N LYS A 172 15.84 17.32 8.61
CA LYS A 172 15.81 18.28 9.73
C LYS A 172 15.21 19.62 9.36
N ARG A 173 14.94 19.86 8.07
CA ARG A 173 14.32 21.11 7.61
C ARG A 173 12.80 21.02 7.75
N GLY A 174 12.20 22.15 8.09
CA GLY A 174 10.75 22.23 8.28
C GLY A 174 10.30 21.61 9.60
N ILE A 175 9.06 21.16 9.64
CA ILE A 175 8.44 20.53 10.81
C ILE A 175 8.81 19.03 10.82
N ALA A 176 8.96 18.44 12.01
CA ALA A 176 9.21 17.00 12.14
C ALA A 176 8.12 16.19 11.40
N ALA A 177 8.54 15.19 10.61
CA ALA A 177 7.60 14.30 9.91
C ALA A 177 6.76 13.47 10.90
N ASP A 178 5.56 13.06 10.47
CA ASP A 178 4.63 12.27 11.31
C ASP A 178 5.13 10.86 11.60
N HIS A 179 6.02 10.33 10.75
CA HIS A 179 6.62 9.02 10.92
C HIS A 179 8.15 9.13 11.00
N TYR A 180 8.79 8.07 11.47
CA TYR A 180 10.23 7.88 11.44
C TYR A 180 10.59 6.54 10.81
N SER A 181 11.83 6.42 10.34
CA SER A 181 12.34 5.16 9.79
C SER A 181 12.50 4.13 10.90
N ALA A 182 11.70 3.07 10.83
CA ALA A 182 11.78 1.97 11.79
C ALA A 182 13.01 1.10 11.51
N SER A 183 13.60 0.58 12.58
CA SER A 183 14.56 -0.52 12.50
C SER A 183 13.86 -1.79 12.02
N VAL A 184 14.57 -2.55 11.20
CA VAL A 184 14.12 -3.85 10.71
C VAL A 184 14.60 -4.89 11.71
N ALA A 185 13.79 -5.13 12.73
CA ALA A 185 14.10 -5.96 13.88
C ALA A 185 12.80 -6.49 14.53
N PRO A 186 12.88 -7.49 15.41
CA PRO A 186 11.69 -7.98 16.11
C PRO A 186 11.06 -6.87 16.94
N GLN A 187 9.72 -6.81 16.98
CA GLN A 187 8.92 -5.79 17.69
C GLN A 187 9.02 -4.35 17.15
N SER A 188 10.04 -4.02 16.35
CA SER A 188 10.11 -2.73 15.65
C SER A 188 9.12 -2.66 14.49
N ILE A 189 9.04 -3.74 13.71
CA ILE A 189 7.99 -3.90 12.68
C ILE A 189 6.81 -4.61 13.31
N ARG A 190 5.65 -3.94 13.37
CA ARG A 190 4.50 -4.39 14.14
C ARG A 190 3.17 -3.91 13.52
N PRO A 191 2.01 -4.43 13.95
CA PRO A 191 0.73 -3.95 13.45
C PRO A 191 0.60 -2.42 13.61
N GLY A 192 0.27 -1.72 12.53
CA GLY A 192 0.25 -0.27 12.47
C GLY A 192 1.53 0.38 11.94
N THR A 193 2.62 -0.37 11.71
CA THR A 193 3.77 0.08 10.92
C THR A 193 3.32 0.34 9.47
N THR A 194 3.68 1.50 8.93
CA THR A 194 3.39 1.86 7.54
C THR A 194 4.51 1.39 6.63
N ILE A 195 4.18 0.76 5.50
CA ILE A 195 5.13 0.46 4.43
C ILE A 195 4.93 1.50 3.33
N TYR A 196 5.97 2.28 3.04
CA TYR A 196 5.94 3.29 1.98
C TYR A 196 6.75 2.82 0.76
N ASP A 197 6.07 2.68 -0.37
CA ASP A 197 6.66 2.50 -1.67
C ASP A 197 6.77 3.86 -2.38
N PRO A 198 7.98 4.28 -2.79
CA PRO A 198 8.23 5.58 -3.43
C PRO A 198 7.56 5.74 -4.80
N ASN A 199 6.96 4.67 -5.31
CA ASN A 199 6.04 4.70 -6.44
C ASN A 199 4.63 5.17 -6.07
N GLY A 200 4.47 5.84 -4.92
CA GLY A 200 3.21 6.48 -4.55
C GLY A 200 2.22 5.53 -3.89
N HIS A 201 2.70 4.44 -3.26
CA HIS A 201 1.83 3.44 -2.67
C HIS A 201 2.17 3.18 -1.20
N LEU A 202 1.14 2.88 -0.41
CA LEU A 202 1.25 2.69 1.03
C LEU A 202 0.43 1.53 1.52
N THR A 203 0.91 0.84 2.54
CA THR A 203 0.16 -0.22 3.23
C THR A 203 0.39 -0.16 4.73
N VAL A 204 -0.49 -0.81 5.48
CA VAL A 204 -0.38 -0.91 6.94
C VAL A 204 -0.13 -2.37 7.30
N VAL A 205 0.97 -2.65 8.00
CA VAL A 205 1.23 -3.97 8.57
C VAL A 205 0.12 -4.31 9.56
N TYR A 206 -0.46 -5.51 9.48
CA TYR A 206 -1.44 -5.98 10.47
C TYR A 206 -1.00 -7.24 11.20
N ARG A 207 0.01 -7.95 10.70
CA ARG A 207 0.55 -9.15 11.35
C ARG A 207 1.97 -9.41 10.89
N VAL A 208 2.77 -9.97 11.79
CA VAL A 208 4.09 -10.53 11.50
C VAL A 208 4.11 -11.96 12.01
N ASP A 209 4.33 -12.92 11.12
CA ASP A 209 4.41 -14.34 11.48
C ASP A 209 5.75 -14.64 12.19
N PRO A 210 5.86 -15.74 12.96
CA PRO A 210 7.10 -16.08 13.68
C PRO A 210 8.33 -16.28 12.78
N ASP A 211 8.14 -16.56 11.49
CA ASP A 211 9.19 -16.69 10.48
C ASP A 211 9.54 -15.36 9.80
N GLY A 212 9.02 -14.24 10.31
CA GLY A 212 9.27 -12.89 9.81
C GLY A 212 8.43 -12.50 8.60
N ARG A 213 7.46 -13.31 8.17
CA ARG A 213 6.55 -12.92 7.09
C ARG A 213 5.65 -11.77 7.55
N ILE A 214 5.67 -10.67 6.81
CA ILE A 214 4.93 -9.45 7.14
C ILE A 214 3.66 -9.39 6.28
N HIS A 215 2.51 -9.37 6.95
CA HIS A 215 1.20 -9.21 6.30
C HIS A 215 0.72 -7.77 6.43
N TYR A 216 0.12 -7.25 5.37
CA TYR A 216 -0.38 -5.88 5.31
C TYR A 216 -1.82 -5.83 4.79
N ILE A 217 -2.52 -4.75 5.16
CA ILE A 217 -3.75 -4.28 4.51
C ILE A 217 -3.44 -3.09 3.62
N ASP A 218 -4.17 -2.99 2.52
CA ASP A 218 -3.97 -2.02 1.46
C ASP A 218 -5.31 -1.48 0.98
N ALA A 219 -5.46 -0.16 1.05
CA ALA A 219 -6.64 0.56 0.61
C ALA A 219 -6.43 1.10 -0.81
N HIS A 220 -7.50 1.14 -1.59
CA HIS A 220 -7.45 1.60 -2.98
C HIS A 220 -8.37 2.81 -3.22
N PRO A 221 -8.20 3.55 -4.34
CA PRO A 221 -9.04 4.71 -4.66
C PRO A 221 -10.55 4.42 -4.77
N ASP A 222 -10.92 3.16 -4.95
CA ASP A 222 -12.32 2.68 -4.92
C ASP A 222 -12.81 2.33 -3.49
N ASN A 223 -12.05 2.69 -2.46
CA ASN A 223 -12.28 2.40 -1.04
C ASN A 223 -12.21 0.91 -0.68
N SER A 224 -11.80 0.04 -1.60
CA SER A 224 -11.60 -1.39 -1.31
C SER A 224 -10.38 -1.61 -0.41
N ILE A 225 -10.45 -2.63 0.43
CA ILE A 225 -9.37 -3.11 1.30
C ILE A 225 -8.97 -4.51 0.86
N THR A 226 -7.69 -4.63 0.53
CA THR A 226 -7.04 -5.89 0.15
C THR A 226 -6.00 -6.26 1.20
N ARG A 227 -5.56 -7.53 1.17
CA ARG A 227 -4.54 -8.08 2.07
C ARG A 227 -3.42 -8.65 1.22
N GLY A 228 -2.20 -8.61 1.73
CA GLY A 228 -1.07 -9.22 1.05
C GLY A 228 0.13 -9.38 1.95
N VAL A 229 1.20 -9.92 1.36
CA VAL A 229 2.49 -10.15 2.03
C VAL A 229 3.54 -9.22 1.44
N TYR A 230 4.38 -8.65 2.31
CA TYR A 230 5.52 -7.81 1.90
C TYR A 230 6.55 -8.63 1.12
N GLY A 231 7.07 -8.06 0.03
CA GLY A 231 8.00 -8.73 -0.88
C GLY A 231 8.47 -7.80 -1.98
N ARG A 232 8.96 -8.37 -3.10
CA ARG A 232 9.67 -7.63 -4.17
C ARG A 232 8.83 -6.57 -4.88
N LYS A 233 7.50 -6.62 -4.76
CA LYS A 233 6.58 -5.59 -5.26
C LYS A 233 6.73 -4.21 -4.59
N PHE A 234 7.38 -4.14 -3.41
CA PHE A 234 7.74 -2.89 -2.72
C PHE A 234 9.20 -2.54 -2.99
N VAL A 235 9.45 -1.45 -3.72
CA VAL A 235 10.82 -1.15 -4.14
C VAL A 235 11.63 -0.46 -3.05
N ARG A 236 12.86 -0.94 -2.85
CA ARG A 236 13.91 -0.18 -2.16
C ARG A 236 14.38 0.95 -3.07
N SER A 237 14.55 2.15 -2.52
CA SER A 237 14.92 3.34 -3.30
C SER A 237 15.86 4.27 -2.53
N ARG A 238 16.24 5.37 -3.19
CA ARG A 238 17.12 6.41 -2.67
C ARG A 238 16.64 6.86 -1.27
N PRO A 239 17.55 7.01 -0.29
CA PRO A 239 17.20 7.45 1.06
C PRO A 239 16.39 8.75 1.09
N THR A 240 16.65 9.67 0.15
CA THR A 240 15.90 10.94 0.00
C THR A 240 14.41 10.75 -0.24
N MET A 241 14.00 9.64 -0.85
CA MET A 241 12.59 9.31 -1.03
C MET A 241 11.98 8.64 0.20
N GLY A 242 12.77 8.05 1.09
CA GLY A 242 12.28 7.48 2.35
C GLY A 242 11.47 6.19 2.23
N ALA A 243 11.74 5.37 1.20
CA ALA A 243 11.10 4.06 0.99
C ALA A 243 11.28 3.09 2.18
N GLY A 244 10.28 2.25 2.44
CA GLY A 244 10.35 1.17 3.43
C GLY A 244 9.46 1.39 4.66
N PHE A 245 9.87 0.82 5.80
CA PHE A 245 9.07 0.75 7.02
C PHE A 245 9.14 2.04 7.83
N LYS A 246 7.97 2.52 8.25
CA LYS A 246 7.79 3.77 8.98
C LYS A 246 6.87 3.58 10.18
N ASN A 247 7.35 3.95 11.37
CA ASN A 247 6.57 3.96 12.61
C ASN A 247 6.11 5.39 12.94
N TRP A 248 4.99 5.50 13.67
CA TRP A 248 4.43 6.78 14.11
C TRP A 248 5.36 7.52 15.06
N ARG A 249 5.75 8.75 14.73
CA ARG A 249 6.58 9.58 15.60
C ARG A 249 5.78 9.97 16.85
N PRO A 250 6.28 9.66 18.06
CA PRO A 250 5.64 10.10 19.30
C PRO A 250 5.47 11.62 19.32
N LEU A 251 4.27 12.04 19.74
CA LEU A 251 3.90 13.43 19.94
C LEU A 251 3.33 13.63 21.34
N ARG A 252 3.53 14.82 21.90
CA ARG A 252 3.02 15.23 23.20
C ARG A 252 2.37 16.59 23.14
N LEU A 253 1.17 16.71 23.69
CA LEU A 253 0.50 17.98 23.95
C LEU A 253 1.10 18.62 25.19
N VAL A 254 1.72 19.78 25.05
CA VAL A 254 2.32 20.53 26.15
C VAL A 254 1.61 21.87 26.34
N GLY A 255 1.60 22.38 27.58
CA GLY A 255 0.97 23.66 27.91
C GLY A 255 -0.55 23.68 27.81
N ALA A 256 -1.21 22.52 27.68
CA ALA A 256 -2.66 22.41 27.75
C ALA A 256 -3.15 22.51 29.21
N THR A 257 -4.35 23.05 29.40
CA THR A 257 -5.03 23.09 30.69
C THR A 257 -6.18 22.10 30.72
N ARG A 258 -6.53 21.61 31.92
CA ARG A 258 -7.65 20.69 32.09
C ARG A 258 -8.95 21.48 32.28
N ALA A 259 -9.91 21.28 31.39
CA ALA A 259 -11.25 21.83 31.49
C ALA A 259 -12.08 21.10 32.55
N ALA A 260 -13.22 21.68 32.95
CA ALA A 260 -14.11 21.14 33.98
C ALA A 260 -14.65 19.74 33.65
N ASP A 261 -14.79 19.41 32.37
CA ASP A 261 -15.23 18.09 31.91
C ASP A 261 -14.09 17.03 31.90
N GLY A 262 -12.89 17.41 32.34
CA GLY A 262 -11.70 16.58 32.37
C GLY A 262 -10.89 16.55 31.08
N SER A 263 -11.34 17.20 30.00
CA SER A 263 -10.59 17.28 28.74
C SER A 263 -9.42 18.26 28.81
N LEU A 264 -8.42 18.06 27.96
CA LEU A 264 -7.31 18.97 27.76
C LEU A 264 -7.66 19.98 26.65
N VAL A 265 -7.41 21.25 26.91
CA VAL A 265 -7.66 22.38 26.00
C VAL A 265 -6.44 23.30 25.91
N GLY A 266 -6.25 23.94 24.75
CA GLY A 266 -5.09 24.76 24.44
C GLY A 266 -3.80 23.94 24.25
N GLY A 267 -2.67 24.60 24.42
CA GLY A 267 -1.35 23.98 24.27
C GLY A 267 -0.85 23.89 22.83
N ARG A 268 0.25 23.15 22.65
CA ARG A 268 0.89 22.88 21.35
C ARG A 268 1.49 21.48 21.34
N TYR A 269 1.73 20.94 20.15
CA TYR A 269 2.41 19.64 19.99
C TYR A 269 3.92 19.78 19.92
N GLU A 270 4.61 18.94 20.70
CA GLU A 270 6.04 18.66 20.58
C GLU A 270 6.22 17.23 20.07
N TYR A 271 7.27 16.99 19.27
CA TYR A 271 7.52 15.72 18.59
C TYR A 271 8.90 15.20 19.00
N ALA A 272 9.01 13.88 19.23
CA ALA A 272 10.28 13.25 19.55
C ALA A 272 11.29 13.41 18.40
N ALA A 273 12.53 13.76 18.71
CA ALA A 273 13.66 13.76 17.78
C ALA A 273 14.15 12.33 17.49
N ASN A 274 14.86 12.11 16.38
CA ASN A 274 15.37 10.77 16.04
C ASN A 274 16.28 10.17 17.13
N SER A 275 17.00 11.00 17.88
CA SER A 275 17.84 10.57 19.01
C SER A 275 17.06 10.05 20.22
N GLU A 276 15.76 10.32 20.29
CA GLU A 276 14.86 9.88 21.36
C GLU A 276 14.09 8.60 20.97
N LEU A 277 14.27 8.10 19.75
CA LEU A 277 13.54 6.96 19.20
C LEU A 277 14.42 5.70 19.30
N PRO A 278 14.08 4.75 20.19
CA PRO A 278 14.93 3.58 20.44
C PRO A 278 15.06 2.65 19.24
N ASP A 279 14.05 2.63 18.37
CA ASP A 279 13.96 1.79 17.19
C ASP A 279 14.15 2.59 15.88
N PHE A 280 14.70 3.80 15.93
CA PHE A 280 15.10 4.51 14.70
C PHE A 280 16.36 3.89 14.09
N SER A 281 16.32 3.58 12.79
CA SER A 281 17.50 3.13 12.04
C SER A 281 17.43 3.57 10.58
N VAL A 282 18.59 3.62 9.93
CA VAL A 282 18.75 3.88 8.49
C VAL A 282 19.23 2.65 7.70
N ASP A 283 19.34 1.49 8.33
CA ASP A 283 19.91 0.27 7.73
C ASP A 283 19.13 -0.19 6.50
N GLN A 284 17.80 -0.07 6.52
CA GLN A 284 16.95 -0.41 5.38
C GLN A 284 17.28 0.38 4.10
N TYR A 285 17.96 1.53 4.22
CA TYR A 285 18.41 2.32 3.07
C TYR A 285 19.83 2.00 2.66
N TYR A 286 20.76 1.98 3.62
CA TYR A 286 22.21 1.95 3.35
C TYR A 286 22.85 0.57 3.49
N GLY A 287 22.09 -0.44 3.92
CA GLY A 287 22.63 -1.74 4.31
C GLY A 287 23.17 -1.74 5.74
N ASN A 288 23.38 -2.93 6.29
CA ASN A 288 24.01 -3.14 7.60
C ASN A 288 25.41 -3.77 7.48
N VAL A 289 25.92 -3.94 6.27
CA VAL A 289 27.28 -4.45 6.00
C VAL A 289 28.11 -3.35 5.34
N ALA A 290 29.08 -2.80 6.08
CA ALA A 290 29.97 -1.73 5.65
C ALA A 290 29.24 -0.60 4.87
N PRO A 291 28.22 0.05 5.48
CA PRO A 291 27.35 0.98 4.76
C PRO A 291 28.11 2.21 4.25
N ASP A 292 28.01 2.47 2.94
CA ASP A 292 28.46 3.71 2.31
C ASP A 292 27.25 4.62 2.04
N ARG A 293 27.22 5.76 2.75
CA ARG A 293 26.13 6.74 2.60
C ARG A 293 26.10 7.43 1.23
N SER A 294 27.21 7.43 0.50
CA SER A 294 27.30 8.00 -0.85
C SER A 294 26.80 7.02 -1.93
N ALA A 295 26.85 5.72 -1.66
CA ALA A 295 26.49 4.63 -2.57
C ALA A 295 25.40 3.71 -1.99
N TRP A 296 24.27 4.30 -1.58
CA TRP A 296 23.18 3.58 -0.89
C TRP A 296 22.75 2.29 -1.60
N ASN A 297 22.70 2.27 -2.94
CA ASN A 297 22.25 1.13 -3.73
C ASN A 297 23.21 -0.08 -3.66
N ALA A 298 24.48 0.15 -3.33
CA ALA A 298 25.47 -0.90 -3.12
C ALA A 298 25.46 -1.48 -1.68
N GLY A 299 24.62 -0.92 -0.79
CA GLY A 299 24.48 -1.37 0.58
C GLY A 299 24.17 -2.86 0.68
N GLY A 300 25.03 -3.60 1.39
CA GLY A 300 24.89 -5.03 1.62
C GLY A 300 24.08 -5.32 2.88
N PHE A 301 23.39 -6.47 2.87
CA PHE A 301 22.62 -6.95 4.01
C PHE A 301 23.14 -8.29 4.51
N ALA A 302 23.21 -8.43 5.83
CA ALA A 302 23.52 -9.68 6.47
C ALA A 302 22.75 -9.86 7.78
N PHE A 303 22.46 -11.11 8.12
CA PHE A 303 21.91 -11.49 9.42
C PHE A 303 22.75 -12.65 9.96
N ASN A 304 23.21 -12.57 11.22
CA ASN A 304 24.12 -13.56 11.82
C ASN A 304 25.34 -13.92 10.96
N GLY A 305 25.94 -12.93 10.27
CA GLY A 305 27.11 -13.13 9.40
C GLY A 305 26.79 -13.68 8.01
N GLN A 306 25.56 -14.14 7.75
CA GLN A 306 25.13 -14.60 6.44
C GLN A 306 24.67 -13.42 5.58
N ARG A 307 25.34 -13.21 4.43
CA ARG A 307 24.89 -12.21 3.44
C ARG A 307 23.65 -12.72 2.71
N MET A 308 22.72 -11.82 2.44
CA MET A 308 21.49 -12.11 1.71
C MET A 308 20.99 -10.87 0.97
N ASP A 309 19.99 -11.04 0.11
CA ASP A 309 19.31 -9.89 -0.47
C ASP A 309 18.49 -9.12 0.59
N TYR A 310 17.98 -7.97 0.20
CA TYR A 310 17.24 -7.08 1.08
C TYR A 310 15.97 -7.72 1.66
N TYR A 311 15.21 -8.48 0.87
CA TYR A 311 13.92 -9.01 1.30
C TYR A 311 14.09 -10.24 2.20
N ASP A 312 15.07 -11.09 1.88
CA ASP A 312 15.54 -12.16 2.77
C ASP A 312 16.01 -11.59 4.12
N TRP A 313 16.80 -10.49 4.08
CA TRP A 313 17.27 -9.83 5.29
C TRP A 313 16.12 -9.25 6.11
N VAL A 314 15.14 -8.61 5.48
CA VAL A 314 13.96 -8.10 6.19
C VAL A 314 13.26 -9.24 6.93
N ARG A 315 13.02 -10.37 6.26
CA ARG A 315 12.33 -11.52 6.85
C ARG A 315 13.15 -12.12 8.01
N ALA A 316 14.44 -12.37 7.82
CA ALA A 316 15.33 -12.89 8.86
C ALA A 316 15.44 -11.95 10.07
N ALA A 317 15.66 -10.65 9.81
CA ALA A 317 15.87 -9.66 10.84
C ALA A 317 14.61 -9.39 11.66
N VAL A 318 13.43 -9.35 11.03
CA VAL A 318 12.15 -9.21 11.75
C VAL A 318 11.82 -10.49 12.53
N ALA A 319 12.15 -11.68 12.00
CA ALA A 319 12.00 -12.94 12.74
C ALA A 319 12.96 -13.04 13.94
N GLY A 320 14.09 -12.35 13.90
CA GLY A 320 15.15 -12.44 14.91
C GLY A 320 15.89 -13.77 14.89
N ARG A 321 15.85 -14.51 13.77
CA ARG A 321 16.48 -15.82 13.60
C ARG A 321 16.86 -16.05 12.14
N ASN A 322 17.75 -17.02 11.92
CA ASN A 322 18.12 -17.42 10.57
C ASN A 322 16.87 -17.87 9.81
N LEU A 323 16.77 -17.44 8.56
CA LEU A 323 15.63 -17.71 7.72
C LEU A 323 15.75 -19.11 7.14
N VAL A 324 14.77 -19.94 7.45
CA VAL A 324 14.64 -21.31 6.93
C VAL A 324 13.30 -21.43 6.23
N TYR A 325 13.34 -21.80 4.96
CA TYR A 325 12.18 -21.91 4.08
C TYR A 325 11.64 -23.34 4.08
N ASP A 326 10.33 -23.50 4.21
CA ASP A 326 9.63 -24.71 3.75
C ASP A 326 9.15 -24.44 2.33
N PRO A 327 9.80 -25.01 1.29
CA PRO A 327 9.55 -24.65 -0.09
C PRO A 327 8.10 -24.95 -0.52
N LEU A 328 7.49 -26.02 0.02
CA LEU A 328 6.12 -26.39 -0.30
C LEU A 328 5.12 -25.42 0.33
N VAL A 329 5.38 -24.99 1.56
CA VAL A 329 4.55 -23.98 2.25
C VAL A 329 4.70 -22.61 1.60
N GLU A 330 5.91 -22.19 1.23
CA GLU A 330 6.14 -20.92 0.53
C GLU A 330 5.39 -20.88 -0.81
N THR A 331 5.57 -21.88 -1.68
CA THR A 331 4.89 -21.96 -2.98
C THR A 331 3.37 -21.95 -2.82
N ARG A 332 2.83 -22.70 -1.85
CA ARG A 332 1.40 -22.69 -1.53
C ARG A 332 0.89 -21.29 -1.16
N ASN A 333 1.62 -20.58 -0.30
CA ASN A 333 1.22 -19.24 0.15
C ASN A 333 1.29 -18.22 -1.00
N MET A 334 2.28 -18.32 -1.88
CA MET A 334 2.39 -17.46 -3.06
C MET A 334 1.23 -17.71 -4.04
N MET A 335 0.87 -18.96 -4.29
CA MET A 335 -0.29 -19.32 -5.13
C MET A 335 -1.61 -18.78 -4.57
N ARG A 336 -1.83 -18.93 -3.25
CA ARG A 336 -3.02 -18.38 -2.59
C ARG A 336 -3.08 -16.86 -2.66
N SER A 337 -1.95 -16.19 -2.42
CA SER A 337 -1.87 -14.73 -2.56
C SER A 337 -2.19 -14.27 -3.99
N LEU A 338 -1.72 -15.00 -5.02
CA LEU A 338 -2.08 -14.69 -6.41
C LEU A 338 -3.59 -14.89 -6.65
N CYS A 339 -4.20 -15.94 -6.09
CA CYS A 339 -5.63 -16.15 -6.21
C CYS A 339 -6.45 -15.04 -5.55
N ASP A 340 -6.01 -14.55 -4.39
CA ASP A 340 -6.60 -13.38 -3.73
C ASP A 340 -6.49 -12.14 -4.62
N ASP A 341 -5.31 -11.88 -5.22
CA ASP A 341 -5.10 -10.77 -6.15
C ASP A 341 -6.02 -10.86 -7.38
N LEU A 342 -6.25 -12.07 -7.92
CA LEU A 342 -7.21 -12.30 -9.00
C LEU A 342 -8.65 -12.01 -8.57
N THR A 343 -9.02 -12.42 -7.36
CA THR A 343 -10.34 -12.14 -6.78
C THR A 343 -10.56 -10.65 -6.60
N TYR A 344 -9.55 -9.92 -6.11
CA TYR A 344 -9.62 -8.46 -6.00
C TYR A 344 -9.77 -7.77 -7.36
N ARG A 345 -9.12 -8.33 -8.38
CA ARG A 345 -9.25 -7.82 -9.74
C ARG A 345 -10.68 -7.98 -10.29
N VAL A 346 -11.40 -9.04 -9.95
CA VAL A 346 -12.84 -9.18 -10.27
C VAL A 346 -13.62 -7.97 -9.80
N HIS A 347 -13.47 -7.60 -8.53
CA HIS A 347 -14.17 -6.44 -7.97
C HIS A 347 -13.81 -5.13 -8.67
N ALA A 348 -12.53 -4.90 -8.96
CA ALA A 348 -12.08 -3.70 -9.66
C ALA A 348 -12.65 -3.60 -11.09
N VAL A 349 -12.76 -4.72 -11.80
CA VAL A 349 -13.38 -4.77 -13.14
C VAL A 349 -14.88 -4.56 -13.04
N ASP A 350 -15.56 -5.27 -12.12
CA ASP A 350 -17.00 -5.18 -11.93
C ASP A 350 -17.45 -3.76 -11.57
N GLU A 351 -16.68 -3.04 -10.76
CA GLU A 351 -16.96 -1.65 -10.42
C GLU A 351 -16.90 -0.72 -11.65
N ALA A 352 -15.88 -0.88 -12.50
CA ALA A 352 -15.76 -0.13 -13.75
C ALA A 352 -16.93 -0.41 -14.72
N ILE A 353 -17.36 -1.68 -14.81
CA ILE A 353 -18.50 -2.10 -15.62
C ILE A 353 -19.81 -1.56 -15.05
N ALA A 354 -20.00 -1.61 -13.73
CA ALA A 354 -21.18 -1.08 -13.05
C ALA A 354 -21.31 0.44 -13.23
N ALA A 355 -20.18 1.16 -13.25
CA ALA A 355 -20.12 2.59 -13.56
C ALA A 355 -20.33 2.90 -15.07
N GLY A 356 -20.38 1.89 -15.93
CA GLY A 356 -20.61 2.03 -17.36
C GLY A 356 -19.45 2.67 -18.13
N ILE A 357 -18.23 2.66 -17.58
CA ILE A 357 -17.06 3.28 -18.22
C ILE A 357 -16.72 2.60 -19.55
N ASN A 358 -16.89 1.28 -19.61
CA ASN A 358 -16.75 0.48 -20.82
C ASN A 358 -17.71 0.87 -21.95
N ARG A 359 -18.77 1.64 -21.70
CA ARG A 359 -19.71 2.13 -22.74
C ARG A 359 -19.30 3.48 -23.32
N LYS A 360 -18.36 4.18 -22.70
CA LYS A 360 -17.87 5.48 -23.17
C LYS A 360 -16.93 5.30 -24.37
N PRO A 361 -16.81 6.31 -25.25
CA PRO A 361 -15.80 6.28 -26.31
C PRO A 361 -14.38 6.30 -25.70
N GLN A 362 -13.42 5.71 -26.41
CA GLN A 362 -12.00 5.84 -26.03
C GLN A 362 -11.56 7.31 -26.10
N PRO A 363 -10.74 7.79 -25.15
CA PRO A 363 -10.17 9.12 -25.24
C PRO A 363 -9.19 9.21 -26.41
N SER A 364 -8.87 10.43 -26.83
CA SER A 364 -7.93 10.67 -27.92
C SER A 364 -6.49 10.29 -27.58
N ARG A 365 -6.18 10.16 -26.28
CA ARG A 365 -4.88 9.77 -25.75
C ARG A 365 -4.98 9.20 -24.33
N LEU A 366 -3.96 8.45 -23.93
CA LEU A 366 -3.79 8.00 -22.56
C LEU A 366 -3.50 9.18 -21.60
N PRO A 367 -3.69 8.99 -20.28
CA PRO A 367 -3.24 9.95 -19.28
C PRO A 367 -1.73 10.19 -19.33
N GLN A 368 -1.26 11.27 -18.69
CA GLN A 368 0.18 11.59 -18.61
C GLN A 368 1.03 10.44 -18.08
N ASN A 369 0.49 9.65 -17.17
CA ASN A 369 1.07 8.40 -16.70
C ASN A 369 -0.09 7.46 -16.33
N ILE A 370 -0.07 6.21 -16.80
CA ILE A 370 -1.18 5.28 -16.53
C ILE A 370 -1.19 4.77 -15.08
N TYR A 371 -0.05 4.79 -14.39
CA TYR A 371 0.09 4.31 -13.01
C TYR A 371 -0.26 5.35 -11.95
N GLY A 372 -0.04 6.64 -12.25
CA GLY A 372 -0.33 7.76 -11.37
C GLY A 372 -1.03 8.89 -12.13
N THR A 373 -2.34 8.97 -12.01
CA THR A 373 -3.16 9.99 -12.70
C THR A 373 -4.25 10.51 -11.77
N SER A 374 -5.40 10.93 -12.30
CA SER A 374 -6.60 11.32 -11.56
C SER A 374 -7.86 11.11 -12.40
N GLY A 375 -9.03 11.20 -11.76
CA GLY A 375 -10.33 11.06 -12.44
C GLY A 375 -10.66 9.60 -12.78
N GLU A 376 -11.44 9.38 -13.84
CA GLU A 376 -11.98 8.06 -14.21
C GLU A 376 -10.90 6.99 -14.35
N TRP A 377 -9.75 7.35 -14.89
CA TRP A 377 -8.66 6.41 -15.03
C TRP A 377 -8.13 5.96 -13.67
N GLU A 378 -7.91 6.88 -12.72
CA GLU A 378 -7.44 6.51 -11.39
C GLU A 378 -8.44 5.64 -10.63
N THR A 379 -9.73 5.87 -10.82
CA THR A 379 -10.78 5.08 -10.15
C THR A 379 -10.99 3.70 -10.79
N TYR A 380 -11.04 3.59 -12.12
CA TYR A 380 -11.59 2.40 -12.79
C TYR A 380 -10.57 1.58 -13.60
N SER A 381 -9.39 2.13 -13.88
CA SER A 381 -8.33 1.38 -14.55
C SER A 381 -7.62 0.43 -13.56
N THR A 382 -6.88 -0.57 -14.07
CA THR A 382 -6.10 -1.50 -13.23
C THR A 382 -4.59 -1.57 -13.53
N PRO A 383 -3.92 -0.61 -14.17
CA PRO A 383 -2.54 -0.80 -14.63
C PRO A 383 -1.56 -1.04 -13.47
N SER A 384 -1.70 -0.32 -12.36
CA SER A 384 -0.86 -0.51 -11.17
C SER A 384 -1.12 -1.85 -10.47
N ARG A 385 -2.38 -2.32 -10.45
CA ARG A 385 -2.77 -3.62 -9.89
C ARG A 385 -2.27 -4.76 -10.78
N ASP A 386 -2.47 -4.64 -12.09
CA ASP A 386 -2.07 -5.64 -13.09
C ASP A 386 -0.53 -5.76 -13.19
N ALA A 387 0.21 -4.65 -13.04
CA ALA A 387 1.68 -4.67 -12.98
C ALA A 387 2.19 -5.43 -11.74
N ARG A 388 1.54 -5.27 -10.59
CA ARG A 388 1.87 -6.02 -9.36
C ARG A 388 1.54 -7.49 -9.49
N LEU A 389 0.36 -7.82 -10.04
CA LEU A 389 -0.04 -9.18 -10.32
C LEU A 389 1.04 -9.88 -11.17
N LYS A 390 1.48 -9.25 -12.27
CA LYS A 390 2.56 -9.76 -13.13
C LYS A 390 3.87 -9.94 -12.38
N THR A 391 4.25 -8.97 -11.55
CA THR A 391 5.44 -9.07 -10.70
C THR A 391 5.36 -10.28 -9.76
N SER A 392 4.20 -10.56 -9.18
CA SER A 392 4.00 -11.71 -8.29
C SER A 392 3.99 -13.05 -9.04
N PHE A 393 3.52 -13.12 -10.29
CA PHE A 393 3.68 -14.30 -11.15
C PHE A 393 5.16 -14.58 -11.47
N MET A 394 5.93 -13.54 -11.78
CA MET A 394 7.38 -13.67 -11.99
C MET A 394 8.11 -14.11 -10.72
N GLU A 395 7.76 -13.51 -9.58
CA GLU A 395 8.33 -13.84 -8.27
C GLU A 395 8.05 -15.30 -7.90
N LEU A 396 6.84 -15.82 -8.16
CA LEU A 396 6.53 -17.24 -7.96
C LEU A 396 7.47 -18.15 -8.75
N ARG A 397 7.68 -17.87 -10.04
CA ARG A 397 8.60 -18.66 -10.87
C ARG A 397 10.03 -18.60 -10.36
N ASP A 398 10.52 -17.40 -10.07
CA ASP A 398 11.90 -17.20 -9.57
C ASP A 398 12.12 -17.91 -8.23
N GLU A 399 11.16 -17.82 -7.30
CA GLU A 399 11.25 -18.46 -5.99
C GLU A 399 11.17 -19.98 -6.08
N VAL A 400 10.30 -20.52 -6.93
CA VAL A 400 10.27 -21.97 -7.19
C VAL A 400 11.62 -22.45 -7.73
N ALA A 401 12.22 -21.73 -8.68
CA ALA A 401 13.55 -22.07 -9.19
C ALA A 401 14.62 -22.03 -8.09
N ARG A 402 14.56 -21.01 -7.23
CA ARG A 402 15.47 -20.83 -6.09
C ARG A 402 15.33 -21.94 -5.05
N PHE A 403 14.11 -22.36 -4.73
CA PHE A 403 13.87 -23.46 -3.78
C PHE A 403 14.43 -24.78 -4.28
N VAL A 404 14.24 -25.07 -5.56
CA VAL A 404 14.83 -26.25 -6.19
C VAL A 404 16.36 -26.20 -6.06
N ALA A 405 16.99 -25.08 -6.41
CA ALA A 405 18.45 -24.94 -6.28
C ALA A 405 18.93 -25.11 -4.83
N LEU A 406 18.25 -24.51 -3.85
CA LEU A 406 18.62 -24.64 -2.44
C LEU A 406 18.51 -26.07 -1.92
N VAL A 407 17.51 -26.83 -2.36
CA VAL A 407 17.36 -28.24 -2.00
C VAL A 407 18.41 -29.09 -2.70
N ASP A 408 18.63 -28.88 -4.00
CA ASP A 408 19.66 -29.59 -4.79
C ASP A 408 21.07 -29.37 -4.21
N ASP A 409 21.35 -28.17 -3.69
CA ASP A 409 22.61 -27.81 -3.04
C ASP A 409 22.73 -28.29 -1.58
N GLY A 410 21.67 -28.87 -0.99
CA GLY A 410 21.65 -29.30 0.42
C GLY A 410 21.74 -28.13 1.42
N SER A 411 21.20 -26.97 1.08
CA SER A 411 21.30 -25.75 1.89
C SER A 411 20.56 -25.87 3.23
N ASP A 412 21.19 -25.37 4.30
CA ASP A 412 20.58 -25.19 5.63
C ASP A 412 19.46 -24.12 5.67
N ARG A 413 19.29 -23.37 4.58
CA ARG A 413 18.25 -22.34 4.41
C ARG A 413 16.89 -22.92 4.02
N VAL A 414 16.79 -24.22 3.77
CA VAL A 414 15.54 -24.91 3.46
C VAL A 414 15.35 -26.09 4.40
N THR A 415 14.10 -26.40 4.73
CA THR A 415 13.72 -27.66 5.36
C THR A 415 12.79 -28.39 4.42
N TYR A 416 13.28 -29.50 3.86
CA TYR A 416 12.53 -30.32 2.93
C TYR A 416 12.80 -31.80 3.23
N ALA A 417 11.73 -32.58 3.36
CA ALA A 417 11.80 -33.99 3.77
C ALA A 417 11.43 -34.98 2.64
N GLY A 418 11.00 -34.48 1.49
CA GLY A 418 10.66 -35.30 0.33
C GLY A 418 11.89 -35.74 -0.46
N THR A 419 11.68 -36.56 -1.49
CA THR A 419 12.75 -37.12 -2.33
C THR A 419 12.86 -36.48 -3.71
N ASP A 420 11.81 -35.80 -4.17
CA ASP A 420 11.77 -35.14 -5.49
C ASP A 420 11.12 -33.77 -5.37
N ILE A 421 11.95 -32.76 -5.10
CA ILE A 421 11.46 -31.39 -4.88
C ILE A 421 10.69 -30.84 -6.07
N ARG A 422 11.04 -31.25 -7.29
CA ARG A 422 10.38 -30.76 -8.50
C ARG A 422 8.98 -31.34 -8.62
N ALA A 423 8.83 -32.65 -8.40
CA ALA A 423 7.53 -33.31 -8.40
C ALA A 423 6.63 -32.77 -7.28
N ASP A 424 7.16 -32.58 -6.07
CA ASP A 424 6.39 -32.11 -4.92
C ASP A 424 5.95 -30.64 -5.09
N LEU A 425 6.82 -29.76 -5.59
CA LEU A 425 6.46 -28.37 -5.93
C LEU A 425 5.42 -28.31 -7.04
N LEU A 426 5.54 -29.16 -8.07
CA LEU A 426 4.57 -29.23 -9.16
C LEU A 426 3.20 -29.71 -8.66
N GLY A 427 3.20 -30.68 -7.74
CA GLY A 427 1.99 -31.15 -7.07
C GLY A 427 1.30 -30.03 -6.27
N VAL A 428 2.06 -29.26 -5.49
CA VAL A 428 1.52 -28.10 -4.75
C VAL A 428 0.99 -27.04 -5.69
N TYR A 429 1.74 -26.68 -6.74
CA TYR A 429 1.33 -25.70 -7.74
C TYR A 429 0.00 -26.09 -8.37
N ARG A 430 -0.13 -27.33 -8.87
CA ARG A 430 -1.36 -27.81 -9.51
C ARG A 430 -2.55 -27.84 -8.55
N ALA A 431 -2.35 -28.32 -7.33
CA ALA A 431 -3.41 -28.37 -6.33
C ALA A 431 -3.98 -26.97 -6.02
N GLU A 432 -3.13 -25.97 -5.85
CA GLU A 432 -3.58 -24.60 -5.57
C GLU A 432 -4.12 -23.90 -6.84
N ALA A 433 -3.58 -24.20 -8.03
CA ALA A 433 -4.10 -23.71 -9.31
C ALA A 433 -5.52 -24.23 -9.59
N ASP A 434 -5.79 -25.50 -9.32
CA ASP A 434 -7.11 -26.13 -9.52
C ASP A 434 -8.16 -25.59 -8.55
N ALA A 435 -7.74 -25.28 -7.31
CA ALA A 435 -8.59 -24.71 -6.26
C ALA A 435 -8.97 -23.26 -6.53
N CYS A 436 -8.14 -22.50 -7.27
CA CYS A 436 -8.40 -21.11 -7.57
C CYS A 436 -9.36 -20.95 -8.74
N ARG A 437 -10.52 -20.38 -8.46
CA ARG A 437 -11.57 -20.07 -9.45
C ARG A 437 -12.03 -18.64 -9.28
N ILE A 438 -12.14 -17.93 -10.39
CA ILE A 438 -12.76 -16.61 -10.45
C ILE A 438 -13.89 -16.62 -11.45
N THR A 439 -14.89 -15.77 -11.22
CA THR A 439 -16.04 -15.61 -12.10
C THR A 439 -16.18 -14.14 -12.43
N TYR A 440 -16.38 -13.83 -13.72
CA TYR A 440 -16.73 -12.49 -14.16
C TYR A 440 -18.00 -12.53 -15.01
N ARG A 441 -18.69 -11.39 -15.15
CA ARG A 441 -19.87 -11.27 -16.00
C ARG A 441 -19.49 -10.67 -17.35
N ASN A 442 -19.76 -11.38 -18.44
CA ASN A 442 -19.49 -10.87 -19.80
C ASN A 442 -20.50 -9.78 -20.20
N SER A 443 -20.28 -9.16 -21.36
CA SER A 443 -21.10 -8.06 -21.86
C SER A 443 -22.54 -8.49 -22.22
N ALA A 444 -22.81 -9.79 -22.39
CA ALA A 444 -24.14 -10.36 -22.57
C ALA A 444 -24.84 -10.70 -21.23
N GLY A 445 -24.18 -10.48 -20.09
CA GLY A 445 -24.71 -10.75 -18.76
C GLY A 445 -24.50 -12.18 -18.27
N ALA A 446 -23.88 -13.04 -19.07
CA ALA A 446 -23.56 -14.42 -18.69
C ALA A 446 -22.33 -14.47 -17.79
N GLU A 447 -22.31 -15.44 -16.88
CA GLU A 447 -21.15 -15.71 -16.03
C GLU A 447 -20.13 -16.55 -16.78
N VAL A 448 -18.86 -16.14 -16.68
CA VAL A 448 -17.71 -16.83 -17.25
C VAL A 448 -16.80 -17.22 -16.10
N ASN A 449 -16.53 -18.52 -15.97
CA ASN A 449 -15.65 -19.08 -14.96
C ASN A 449 -14.26 -19.28 -15.54
N LEU A 450 -13.25 -18.74 -14.85
CA LEU A 450 -11.84 -18.91 -15.20
C LEU A 450 -11.12 -19.61 -14.04
N GLY A 451 -10.31 -20.61 -14.36
CA GLY A 451 -9.31 -21.15 -13.45
C GLY A 451 -8.03 -20.33 -13.43
N PHE A 452 -7.13 -20.64 -12.49
CA PHE A 452 -5.81 -20.00 -12.44
C PHE A 452 -5.02 -20.14 -13.74
N ALA A 453 -5.05 -21.33 -14.36
CA ALA A 453 -4.36 -21.61 -15.61
C ALA A 453 -4.87 -20.72 -16.77
N ASP A 454 -6.19 -20.56 -16.89
CA ASP A 454 -6.78 -19.68 -17.90
C ASP A 454 -6.29 -18.24 -17.76
N VAL A 455 -6.22 -17.74 -16.53
CA VAL A 455 -5.75 -16.37 -16.26
C VAL A 455 -4.24 -16.24 -16.45
N LYS A 456 -3.45 -17.26 -16.08
CA LYS A 456 -2.00 -17.30 -16.33
C LYS A 456 -1.71 -17.18 -17.82
N ASP A 457 -2.39 -17.97 -18.65
CA ASP A 457 -2.16 -18.01 -20.09
C ASP A 457 -2.56 -16.69 -20.77
N ARG A 458 -3.54 -15.97 -20.21
CA ARG A 458 -4.03 -14.69 -20.70
C ARG A 458 -3.47 -13.48 -19.95
N LEU A 459 -2.50 -13.66 -19.04
CA LEU A 459 -2.09 -12.63 -18.07
C LEU A 459 -1.66 -11.31 -18.75
N PHE A 460 -1.00 -11.41 -19.90
CA PHE A 460 -0.51 -10.26 -20.67
C PHE A 460 -1.52 -9.75 -21.71
N ASP A 461 -2.68 -10.40 -21.82
CA ASP A 461 -3.83 -9.96 -22.60
C ASP A 461 -4.87 -9.22 -21.76
N LEU A 462 -4.78 -9.32 -20.42
CA LEU A 462 -5.66 -8.60 -19.49
C LEU A 462 -5.60 -7.07 -19.73
N SER A 463 -6.68 -6.48 -20.23
CA SER A 463 -6.77 -5.04 -20.40
C SER A 463 -6.85 -4.31 -19.07
N PHE A 464 -5.92 -3.37 -18.84
CA PHE A 464 -6.00 -2.41 -17.73
C PHE A 464 -6.89 -1.21 -18.03
N ASP A 465 -7.17 -0.95 -19.32
CA ASP A 465 -7.93 0.20 -19.80
C ASP A 465 -9.44 0.05 -19.45
N PRO A 466 -10.04 1.00 -18.71
CA PRO A 466 -11.42 0.91 -18.22
C PRO A 466 -12.49 1.08 -19.30
N TYR A 467 -12.11 1.57 -20.48
CA TYR A 467 -13.02 1.75 -21.60
C TYR A 467 -13.24 0.46 -22.39
N HIS A 468 -12.46 -0.60 -22.17
CA HIS A 468 -12.66 -1.89 -22.82
C HIS A 468 -13.79 -2.71 -22.19
N CYS A 469 -14.46 -3.52 -23.01
CA CYS A 469 -15.48 -4.49 -22.59
C CYS A 469 -14.93 -5.52 -21.56
N ALA A 470 -15.83 -6.16 -20.80
CA ALA A 470 -15.47 -7.11 -19.75
C ALA A 470 -14.59 -8.28 -20.27
N GLU A 471 -14.87 -8.76 -21.48
CA GLU A 471 -14.13 -9.82 -22.16
C GLU A 471 -12.65 -9.45 -22.34
N ARG A 472 -12.37 -8.23 -22.85
CA ARG A 472 -11.00 -7.72 -23.00
C ARG A 472 -10.33 -7.44 -21.66
N ARG A 473 -11.11 -7.04 -20.65
CA ARG A 473 -10.61 -6.91 -19.27
C ARG A 473 -10.13 -8.25 -18.73
N TRP A 474 -10.60 -9.38 -19.28
CA TRP A 474 -10.20 -10.74 -18.91
C TRP A 474 -9.44 -11.50 -20.01
N GLY A 475 -8.91 -10.78 -21.01
CA GLY A 475 -8.05 -11.37 -22.05
C GLY A 475 -8.76 -12.43 -22.90
N ALA A 476 -10.09 -12.37 -22.99
CA ALA A 476 -10.87 -13.35 -23.73
C ALA A 476 -10.55 -13.32 -25.24
N ASP A 477 -10.60 -14.51 -25.85
CA ASP A 477 -10.45 -14.72 -27.28
C ASP A 477 -11.58 -15.59 -27.84
N GLY A 478 -11.50 -15.96 -29.12
CA GLY A 478 -12.41 -16.90 -29.76
C GLY A 478 -13.90 -16.58 -29.56
N ALA A 479 -14.66 -17.59 -29.12
CA ALA A 479 -16.10 -17.49 -28.88
C ALA A 479 -16.45 -16.65 -27.65
N GLU A 480 -15.59 -16.63 -26.62
CA GLU A 480 -15.79 -15.84 -25.40
C GLU A 480 -15.77 -14.34 -25.71
N LEU A 481 -14.88 -13.91 -26.62
CA LEU A 481 -14.77 -12.52 -27.06
C LEU A 481 -15.98 -12.04 -27.89
N ALA A 482 -16.81 -12.95 -28.42
CA ALA A 482 -17.88 -12.60 -29.36
C ALA A 482 -18.97 -11.69 -28.75
N THR A 483 -19.11 -11.69 -27.42
CA THR A 483 -20.08 -10.84 -26.72
C THR A 483 -19.58 -9.40 -26.50
N CYS A 484 -18.31 -9.12 -26.74
CA CYS A 484 -17.71 -7.80 -26.56
C CYS A 484 -18.23 -6.77 -27.59
N PRO A 485 -18.88 -5.67 -27.16
CA PRO A 485 -19.45 -4.66 -28.07
C PRO A 485 -18.41 -3.67 -28.62
N ASP A 486 -17.13 -3.82 -28.29
CA ASP A 486 -16.10 -2.85 -28.64
C ASP A 486 -15.91 -2.71 -30.16
N GLY A 487 -16.17 -1.50 -30.67
CA GLY A 487 -15.98 -1.13 -32.07
C GLY A 487 -14.52 -1.03 -32.50
N GLY A 488 -14.30 -0.71 -33.79
CA GLY A 488 -12.96 -0.72 -34.41
C GLY A 488 -11.90 0.10 -33.66
N THR A 489 -12.26 1.29 -33.18
CA THR A 489 -11.36 2.18 -32.42
C THR A 489 -10.88 1.53 -31.12
N LYS A 490 -11.79 0.97 -30.31
CA LYS A 490 -11.44 0.25 -29.07
C LYS A 490 -10.56 -0.96 -29.34
N ARG A 491 -10.88 -1.73 -30.39
CA ARG A 491 -10.03 -2.86 -30.80
C ARG A 491 -8.61 -2.41 -31.20
N ALA A 492 -8.48 -1.25 -31.83
CA ALA A 492 -7.17 -0.69 -32.18
C ALA A 492 -6.38 -0.27 -30.94
N TRP A 493 -7.04 0.38 -29.96
CA TRP A 493 -6.43 0.71 -28.66
C TRP A 493 -5.94 -0.53 -27.93
N TYR A 494 -6.81 -1.53 -27.74
CA TYR A 494 -6.43 -2.80 -27.12
C TYR A 494 -5.16 -3.39 -27.77
N LYS A 495 -5.09 -3.46 -29.10
CA LYS A 495 -3.90 -3.99 -29.79
C LYS A 495 -2.66 -3.14 -29.56
N ALA A 496 -2.79 -1.82 -29.64
CA ALA A 496 -1.67 -0.89 -29.51
C ALA A 496 -1.07 -0.86 -28.09
N GLU A 497 -1.89 -1.15 -27.08
CA GLU A 497 -1.48 -1.21 -25.66
C GLU A 497 -0.74 -2.49 -25.26
N GLN A 498 -0.54 -3.46 -26.16
CA GLN A 498 0.07 -4.75 -25.82
C GLN A 498 1.43 -4.60 -25.11
N ARG A 499 2.27 -3.68 -25.58
CA ARG A 499 3.58 -3.45 -24.99
C ARG A 499 3.50 -2.92 -23.55
N LEU A 500 2.51 -2.07 -23.27
CA LEU A 500 2.23 -1.61 -21.90
C LEU A 500 1.71 -2.77 -21.04
N ARG A 501 0.90 -3.68 -21.59
CA ARG A 501 0.48 -4.89 -20.87
C ARG A 501 1.63 -5.85 -20.60
N ASN A 502 2.65 -5.93 -21.45
CA ASN A 502 3.81 -6.77 -21.21
C ASN A 502 4.72 -6.26 -20.06
N GLN A 503 4.61 -4.98 -19.70
CA GLN A 503 5.47 -4.36 -18.69
C GLN A 503 5.01 -4.71 -17.25
N PRO A 504 5.85 -5.36 -16.43
CA PRO A 504 5.55 -5.63 -15.01
C PRO A 504 5.94 -4.44 -14.10
N GLU A 505 6.85 -3.57 -14.56
CA GLU A 505 7.38 -2.46 -13.77
C GLU A 505 6.47 -1.24 -13.80
N ARG A 506 6.29 -0.57 -12.65
CA ARG A 506 5.56 0.69 -12.60
C ARG A 506 6.53 1.88 -12.73
N THR A 507 6.48 2.58 -13.86
CA THR A 507 7.39 3.71 -14.16
C THR A 507 6.65 5.06 -14.03
N TYR A 508 6.52 5.55 -12.79
CA TYR A 508 5.77 6.78 -12.47
C TYR A 508 6.41 8.08 -12.98
N ASP A 509 7.71 8.04 -13.28
CA ASP A 509 8.49 9.13 -13.86
C ASP A 509 8.46 9.14 -15.41
N THR A 510 7.92 8.10 -16.03
CA THR A 510 7.80 7.98 -17.48
C THR A 510 6.52 8.65 -17.97
N ARG A 511 6.63 9.41 -19.05
CA ARG A 511 5.45 10.00 -19.72
C ARG A 511 4.79 8.95 -20.62
N MET A 512 3.47 8.81 -20.48
CA MET A 512 2.65 7.79 -21.15
C MET A 512 1.40 8.32 -21.83
N ASP A 513 1.28 9.63 -22.09
CA ASP A 513 0.13 10.24 -22.79
C ASP A 513 0.14 9.94 -24.30
N PHE A 514 0.40 8.70 -24.66
CA PHE A 514 0.47 8.24 -26.02
C PHE A 514 -0.89 8.37 -26.71
N THR A 515 -0.87 8.82 -27.95
CA THR A 515 -1.98 8.63 -28.89
C THR A 515 -1.97 7.21 -29.40
N LEU A 516 -3.10 6.78 -29.99
CA LEU A 516 -3.19 5.47 -30.65
C LEU A 516 -2.08 5.26 -31.69
N SER A 517 -1.80 6.28 -32.53
CA SER A 517 -0.76 6.21 -33.55
C SER A 517 0.66 6.06 -32.98
N GLN A 518 0.94 6.69 -31.84
CA GLN A 518 2.24 6.58 -31.16
C GLN A 518 2.44 5.18 -30.57
N LEU A 519 1.40 4.59 -29.98
CA LEU A 519 1.45 3.21 -29.50
C LEU A 519 1.62 2.21 -30.65
N GLN A 520 0.91 2.39 -31.76
CA GLN A 520 1.04 1.57 -32.96
C GLN A 520 2.46 1.64 -33.58
N ALA A 521 3.09 2.81 -33.52
CA ALA A 521 4.47 3.01 -33.96
C ALA A 521 5.51 2.49 -32.95
N GLY A 522 5.08 1.99 -31.79
CA GLY A 522 5.97 1.50 -30.75
C GLY A 522 6.86 2.59 -30.14
N ALA A 523 6.29 3.76 -29.85
CA ALA A 523 7.01 4.90 -29.29
C ALA A 523 7.90 4.52 -28.08
N PRO A 524 9.07 5.15 -27.89
CA PRO A 524 9.91 4.93 -26.71
C PRO A 524 9.10 5.10 -25.41
N GLY A 525 9.30 4.19 -24.45
CA GLY A 525 8.55 4.18 -23.18
C GLY A 525 7.16 3.54 -23.25
N SER A 526 6.71 3.03 -24.40
CA SER A 526 5.42 2.32 -24.54
C SER A 526 5.42 0.86 -24.04
N GLY A 527 6.35 0.50 -23.15
CA GLY A 527 6.47 -0.84 -22.57
C GLY A 527 7.24 -1.85 -23.40
N TRP A 528 7.18 -3.11 -22.99
CA TRP A 528 8.07 -4.20 -23.44
C TRP A 528 7.53 -4.91 -24.68
N SER A 529 8.40 -5.30 -25.60
CA SER A 529 8.00 -6.00 -26.82
C SER A 529 7.45 -7.39 -26.57
N SER A 530 7.96 -8.07 -25.54
CA SER A 530 7.60 -9.44 -25.19
C SER A 530 7.29 -9.52 -23.69
N PRO A 531 6.36 -10.40 -23.29
CA PRO A 531 6.10 -10.64 -21.88
C PRO A 531 7.29 -11.36 -21.22
N PRO A 532 7.53 -11.15 -19.91
CA PRO A 532 8.46 -11.95 -19.13
C PRO A 532 7.96 -13.40 -18.97
N ASP A 533 8.90 -14.31 -18.72
CA ASP A 533 8.59 -15.71 -18.44
C ASP A 533 8.01 -15.87 -17.02
N ILE A 534 6.88 -16.57 -16.93
CA ILE A 534 6.13 -16.87 -15.70
C ILE A 534 5.81 -18.37 -15.59
N ASP A 535 6.37 -19.22 -16.46
CA ASP A 535 6.00 -20.63 -16.56
C ASP A 535 6.66 -21.48 -15.47
N VAL A 536 5.90 -21.71 -14.39
CA VAL A 536 6.29 -22.58 -13.28
C VAL A 536 6.23 -24.06 -13.67
N GLU A 537 5.24 -24.47 -14.46
CA GLU A 537 5.10 -25.89 -14.83
C GLU A 537 6.21 -26.32 -15.80
N GLY A 538 6.53 -25.50 -16.79
CA GLY A 538 7.65 -25.73 -17.70
C GLY A 538 8.99 -25.76 -16.97
N LEU A 539 9.17 -24.95 -15.92
CA LEU A 539 10.36 -24.95 -15.06
C LEU A 539 10.52 -26.26 -14.27
N LEU A 540 9.42 -26.85 -13.81
CA LEU A 540 9.41 -28.04 -12.96
C LEU A 540 9.31 -29.35 -13.73
N THR A 541 8.84 -29.32 -14.98
CA THR A 541 8.72 -30.52 -15.82
C THR A 541 10.08 -30.87 -16.43
N PRO A 542 10.56 -32.12 -16.32
CA PRO A 542 11.79 -32.53 -16.98
C PRO A 542 11.68 -32.31 -18.48
N VAL A 543 12.65 -31.60 -19.08
CA VAL A 543 12.81 -31.64 -20.53
C VAL A 543 13.28 -33.06 -20.86
N THR A 544 12.39 -33.91 -21.37
CA THR A 544 12.81 -35.14 -22.03
C THR A 544 13.62 -34.75 -23.25
N SER A 545 14.93 -34.63 -23.08
CA SER A 545 15.90 -34.62 -24.16
C SER A 545 15.82 -35.98 -24.84
N THR A 546 14.93 -36.14 -25.81
CA THR A 546 15.07 -37.19 -26.82
C THR A 546 16.28 -36.83 -27.65
N VAL A 547 17.47 -37.21 -27.17
CA VAL A 547 18.67 -37.28 -28.00
C VAL A 547 18.41 -38.36 -29.04
N PRO A 548 18.32 -38.05 -30.35
CA PRO A 548 18.32 -39.09 -31.35
C PRO A 548 19.70 -39.74 -31.32
N ALA A 549 19.75 -41.03 -30.99
CA ALA A 549 20.96 -41.81 -31.12
C ALA A 549 21.29 -41.98 -32.62
N SER A 550 22.13 -41.11 -33.17
CA SER A 550 22.96 -41.43 -34.35
C SER A 550 23.89 -40.27 -34.72
N GLY A 551 25.20 -40.52 -34.75
CA GLY A 551 26.15 -39.68 -35.47
C GLY A 551 27.51 -39.57 -34.78
N THR A 552 28.45 -40.41 -35.20
CA THR A 552 29.89 -40.35 -34.89
C THR A 552 30.50 -38.94 -34.92
N PRO A 553 31.46 -38.61 -34.04
CA PRO A 553 32.05 -37.29 -33.96
C PRO A 553 32.98 -37.03 -35.15
N LYS A 554 32.76 -35.91 -35.86
CA LYS A 554 33.78 -35.27 -36.69
C LYS A 554 34.38 -34.12 -35.91
N GLU A 555 35.69 -34.17 -35.73
CA GLU A 555 36.51 -33.09 -35.19
C GLU A 555 36.31 -31.79 -35.99
N GLY A 556 36.17 -30.69 -35.27
CA GLY A 556 36.12 -29.32 -35.77
C GLY A 556 36.55 -28.34 -34.66
N PRO A 557 37.21 -27.23 -34.99
CA PRO A 557 38.32 -26.69 -34.21
C PRO A 557 37.93 -25.80 -33.03
N GLU A 558 38.87 -25.70 -32.08
CA GLU A 558 38.85 -24.84 -30.89
C GLU A 558 38.40 -23.40 -31.18
N ILE A 559 37.35 -22.95 -30.49
CA ILE A 559 37.00 -21.53 -30.37
C ILE A 559 37.47 -21.04 -29.01
N ARG A 560 38.50 -20.19 -29.04
CA ARG A 560 39.00 -19.44 -27.90
C ARG A 560 37.95 -18.44 -27.40
N ALA A 561 37.88 -18.33 -26.09
CA ALA A 561 37.13 -17.34 -25.34
C ALA A 561 37.55 -15.91 -25.70
N ASP A 562 36.57 -15.04 -25.94
CA ASP A 562 36.68 -13.63 -25.53
C ASP A 562 35.27 -13.09 -25.22
N LEU A 563 35.08 -12.70 -23.95
CA LEU A 563 33.81 -12.27 -23.38
C LEU A 563 34.12 -11.01 -22.58
N ARG A 564 34.02 -9.85 -23.21
CA ARG A 564 34.05 -8.52 -22.56
C ARG A 564 33.42 -7.47 -23.47
N GLU A 565 32.75 -6.52 -22.80
CA GLU A 565 32.12 -5.29 -23.30
C GLU A 565 30.80 -5.41 -24.09
N THR A 566 29.67 -5.25 -23.41
CA THR A 566 28.74 -4.12 -23.71
C THR A 566 27.74 -3.89 -22.57
N LEU A 567 28.07 -3.03 -21.60
CA LEU A 567 27.08 -2.36 -20.74
C LEU A 567 27.61 -0.96 -20.38
N SER A 568 27.35 0.00 -21.27
CA SER A 568 27.28 1.42 -20.94
C SER A 568 26.51 2.13 -22.04
N ARG A 569 25.22 2.36 -21.79
CA ARG A 569 24.41 3.51 -22.27
C ARG A 569 23.03 3.47 -21.64
#